data_AF-A0A4Q5TNT1-F1
#
_entry.id   AF-A0A4Q5TNT1-F1
#
_cell.length_a   1.000
_cell.length_b   1.000
_cell.length_c   1.000
_cell.angle_alpha   90.00
_cell.angle_beta   90.00
_cell.angle_gamma   90.00
#
_symmetry.space_group_name_H-M   'P 1'
#
loop_
_entity.id
_entity.type
_entity.pdbx_description
1 polymer ?
#
loop_
_entity_poly.entity_id
_entity_poly.type
_entity_poly.pdbx_seq_one_letter_code
_entity_poly.pdbx_strand_id
1 'polypeptide(L)' 'MKNKITKIALALVLVATAGHAQRGLPPKESTRQTLVTKYPQHLDFFPQMVKLLKVPEGFEVSIAASGLGRPR' A
#
# COMPACT_ATOMS: atom_id res chain seq x y z
N MET A 1 -42.93 15.05 26.62
CA MET A 1 -41.78 14.45 27.34
C MET A 1 -40.92 13.55 26.46
N LYS A 2 -41.52 12.68 25.62
CA LYS A 2 -40.80 11.78 24.69
C LYS A 2 -39.71 12.48 23.85
N ASN A 3 -40.04 13.62 23.22
CA ASN A 3 -39.11 14.37 22.35
C ASN A 3 -37.93 15.04 23.10
N LYS A 4 -38.04 15.27 24.41
CA LYS A 4 -36.92 15.79 25.21
C LYS A 4 -35.95 14.66 25.56
N ILE A 5 -36.49 13.48 25.86
CA ILE A 5 -35.70 12.28 26.17
C ILE A 5 -34.94 11.79 24.94
N THR A 6 -35.56 11.77 23.75
CA THR A 6 -34.86 11.42 22.51
C THR A 6 -33.74 12.39 22.14
N LYS A 7 -33.92 13.70 22.40
CA LYS A 7 -32.85 14.70 22.16
C LYS A 7 -31.66 14.51 23.11
N ILE A 8 -31.93 14.19 24.38
CA ILE A 8 -30.89 13.92 25.38
C ILE A 8 -30.15 12.62 25.03
N ALA A 9 -30.87 11.57 24.62
CA ALA A 9 -30.27 10.32 24.20
C ALA A 9 -29.38 10.49 22.96
N LEU A 10 -29.81 11.30 21.99
CA LEU A 10 -29.01 11.59 20.78
C LEU A 10 -27.74 12.38 21.11
N ALA A 11 -27.82 13.36 22.02
CA ALA A 11 -26.67 14.13 22.47
C ALA A 11 -25.65 13.24 23.23
N LEU A 12 -26.13 12.27 24.02
CA LEU A 12 -25.29 11.34 24.75
C LEU A 12 -24.49 10.41 23.82
N VAL A 13 -25.10 9.95 22.73
CA VAL A 13 -24.45 9.08 21.73
C VAL A 13 -23.35 9.82 20.97
N LEU A 14 -23.50 11.12 20.72
CA LEU A 14 -22.51 11.92 19.99
C LEU A 14 -21.21 12.13 20.79
N VAL A 15 -21.30 12.18 22.12
CA VAL A 15 -20.13 12.34 23.01
C VAL A 15 -19.36 11.01 23.16
N ALA A 16 -20.04 9.87 23.02
CA ALA A 16 -19.44 8.55 23.15
C ALA A 16 -18.54 8.15 21.96
N THR A 17 -18.62 8.85 20.83
CA THR A 17 -17.80 8.58 19.63
C THR A 17 -16.58 9.49 19.56
N ALA A 18 -15.80 9.58 20.65
CA ALA A 18 -14.46 10.15 20.59
C ALA A 18 -13.55 9.20 19.80
N GLY A 19 -13.53 9.35 18.48
CA GLY A 19 -12.66 8.57 17.59
C GLY A 19 -11.20 8.91 17.86
N HIS A 20 -10.50 8.05 18.59
CA HIS A 20 -9.04 8.12 18.73
C HIS A 20 -8.36 7.61 17.46
N ALA A 21 -8.30 8.46 16.43
CA ALA A 21 -7.49 8.19 15.24
C ALA A 21 -6.13 8.89 15.38
N GLN A 22 -5.26 8.38 16.26
CA GLN A 22 -3.85 8.77 16.26
C GLN A 22 -3.00 7.56 15.93
N ARG A 23 -2.61 7.45 14.65
CA ARG A 23 -1.44 6.65 14.28
C ARG A 23 -0.20 7.52 14.50
N GLY A 24 0.06 7.83 15.76
CA GLY A 24 1.16 8.68 16.17
C GLY A 24 1.62 8.20 17.52
N LEU A 25 2.82 7.60 17.56
CA LEU A 25 3.45 7.15 18.78
C LEU A 25 3.44 8.27 19.83
N PRO A 26 3.12 7.98 21.10
CA PRO A 26 3.21 8.98 22.14
C PRO A 26 4.67 9.47 22.23
N PRO A 27 4.94 10.79 22.17
CA PRO A 27 6.29 11.35 22.12
C PRO A 27 7.15 11.08 23.38
N LYS A 28 6.58 10.40 24.39
CA LYS A 28 7.21 10.09 25.67
C LYS A 28 7.71 8.64 25.77
N GLU A 29 7.37 7.78 24.80
CA GLU A 29 7.81 6.39 24.79
C GLU A 29 8.88 6.19 23.71
N SER A 30 10.06 5.72 24.11
CA SER A 30 11.12 5.32 23.17
C SER A 30 10.73 4.00 22.49
N THR A 31 9.86 4.05 21.49
CA THR A 31 9.48 2.87 20.71
C THR A 31 10.51 2.63 19.60
N ARG A 32 11.25 1.52 19.65
CA ARG A 32 12.16 1.10 18.57
C ARG A 32 11.33 0.57 17.40
N GLN A 33 11.05 1.42 16.40
CA GLN A 33 10.37 1.00 15.17
C GLN A 33 11.40 0.70 14.06
N THR A 34 11.38 -0.53 13.56
CA THR A 34 12.10 -0.91 12.34
C THR A 34 11.19 -0.64 11.15
N LEU A 35 11.38 0.50 10.49
CA LEU A 35 10.61 0.88 9.31
C LEU A 35 11.22 0.21 8.08
N VAL A 36 10.65 -0.92 7.65
CA VAL A 36 11.10 -1.63 6.45
C VAL A 36 10.51 -0.92 5.22
N THR A 37 11.22 0.06 4.68
CA THR A 37 10.89 0.68 3.40
C THR A 37 11.33 -0.24 2.26
N LYS A 38 10.50 -1.25 1.93
CA LYS A 38 10.62 -1.92 0.64
C LYS A 38 10.05 -0.99 -0.43
N TYR A 39 10.88 -0.07 -0.92
CA TYR A 39 10.59 0.54 -2.19
C TYR A 39 10.67 -0.55 -3.26
N PRO A 40 9.65 -0.70 -4.12
CA PRO A 40 9.80 -1.53 -5.30
C PRO A 40 10.94 -0.94 -6.12
N GLN A 41 12.10 -1.60 -6.07
CA GLN A 41 13.23 -1.23 -6.89
C GLN A 41 12.84 -1.49 -8.34
N HIS A 42 13.16 -0.55 -9.23
CA HIS A 42 12.99 -0.78 -10.65
C HIS A 42 13.79 -2.04 -11.01
N LEU A 43 13.09 -3.09 -11.42
CA LEU A 43 13.75 -4.27 -11.94
C LEU A 43 14.04 -4.00 -13.41
N ASP A 44 15.31 -3.78 -13.73
CA ASP A 44 15.73 -3.64 -15.11
C ASP A 44 15.37 -4.91 -15.89
N PHE A 45 15.02 -4.73 -17.17
CA PHE A 45 14.67 -5.85 -18.02
C PHE A 45 15.88 -6.76 -18.22
N PHE A 46 15.79 -8.00 -17.74
CA PHE A 46 16.75 -9.04 -18.06
C PHE A 46 16.23 -9.91 -19.22
N PRO A 47 17.06 -10.24 -20.22
CA PRO A 47 16.70 -11.13 -21.33
C PRO A 47 16.03 -12.45 -20.90
N GLN A 48 16.41 -12.98 -19.74
CA GLN A 48 15.90 -14.23 -19.19
C GLN A 48 14.42 -14.14 -18.77
N MET A 49 13.91 -12.92 -18.50
CA MET A 49 12.53 -12.68 -18.09
C MET A 49 11.51 -12.95 -19.21
N VAL A 50 11.93 -13.02 -20.47
CA VAL A 50 11.05 -13.39 -21.60
C VAL A 50 10.42 -14.76 -21.39
N LYS A 51 11.10 -15.66 -20.66
CA LYS A 51 10.60 -16.99 -20.28
C LYS A 51 9.44 -16.95 -19.28
N LEU A 52 9.23 -15.82 -18.60
CA LEU A 52 8.15 -15.64 -17.65
C LEU A 52 6.84 -15.19 -18.33
N LEU A 53 6.90 -14.86 -19.63
CA LEU A 53 5.71 -14.45 -20.38
C LEU A 53 4.83 -15.68 -20.65
N LYS A 54 3.51 -15.47 -20.58
CA LYS A 54 2.55 -16.49 -20.97
C LYS A 54 2.54 -16.59 -22.49
N VAL A 55 2.87 -17.78 -23.01
CA VAL A 55 2.91 -18.05 -24.45
C VAL A 55 1.88 -19.14 -24.79
N PRO A 56 1.12 -19.01 -25.89
CA PRO A 56 0.25 -20.08 -26.37
C PRO A 56 1.06 -21.33 -26.75
N GLU A 57 0.44 -22.50 -26.71
CA GLU A 57 1.09 -23.75 -27.11
C GLU A 57 1.56 -23.70 -28.57
N GLY A 58 2.80 -24.13 -28.81
CA GLY A 58 3.42 -24.13 -30.14
C GLY A 58 4.06 -22.80 -30.56
N PHE A 59 4.02 -21.76 -29.73
CA PHE A 59 4.68 -20.48 -30.00
C PHE A 59 5.94 -20.30 -29.13
N GLU A 60 6.94 -19.61 -29.68
CA GLU A 60 8.18 -19.25 -29.00
C GLU A 60 8.34 -17.73 -29.00
N VAL A 61 8.75 -17.16 -27.86
CA VAL A 61 9.00 -15.72 -27.73
C VAL A 61 10.50 -15.49 -27.59
N SER A 62 11.04 -14.66 -28.49
CA SER A 62 12.45 -14.25 -28.50
C SER A 62 12.57 -12.73 -28.48
N ILE A 63 13.76 -12.24 -28.13
CA ILE A 63 14.03 -10.80 -28.02
C ILE A 63 14.28 -10.25 -29.43
N ALA A 64 13.42 -9.32 -29.87
CA ALA A 64 13.52 -8.72 -31.21
C ALA A 64 14.69 -7.73 -31.36
N ALA A 65 15.06 -7.01 -30.30
CA ALA A 65 16.17 -6.07 -30.31
C ALA A 65 16.89 -6.07 -28.96
N SER A 66 18.18 -6.39 -28.96
CA SER A 66 19.05 -6.30 -27.78
C SER A 66 20.09 -5.19 -28.00
N GLY A 67 20.40 -4.40 -26.97
CA GLY A 67 21.46 -3.40 -27.03
C GLY A 67 21.09 -2.01 -27.56
N LEU A 68 19.81 -1.68 -27.75
CA LEU A 68 19.36 -0.36 -28.22
C LEU A 68 19.48 0.79 -27.20
N GLY A 69 20.05 0.52 -26.02
CA GLY A 69 20.06 1.44 -24.89
C GLY A 69 21.34 1.42 -24.07
N ARG A 70 22.52 1.23 -24.68
CA ARG A 70 23.76 1.60 -23.97
C ARG A 70 23.60 3.07 -23.53
N PRO A 71 23.69 3.37 -22.22
CA PRO A 71 23.79 4.75 -21.78
C PRO A 71 24.99 5.37 -22.50
N ARG A 72 24.83 6.57 -23.06
CA ARG A 72 25.99 7.34 -23.52
C ARG A 72 26.83 7.76 -22.33
#